data_AF-A0AAN1Y1T7-F1
#
_entry.id   AF-A0AAN1Y1T7-F1
#
_cell.length_a   1.000
_cell.length_b   1.000
_cell.length_c   1.000
_cell.angle_alpha   90.00
_cell.angle_beta   90.00
_cell.angle_gamma   90.00
#
_symmetry.space_group_name_H-M   'P 1'
#
loop_
_entity.id
_entity.type
_entity.pdbx_description
1 polymer ?
#
loop_
_entity_poly.entity_id
_entity_poly.type
_entity_poly.pdbx_seq_one_letter_code
_entity_poly.pdbx_strand_id
1 'polypeptide(L)'
;MSEEKIGQHYLAVLHQAFPGVVLDEAWQTKDQLTITVKVNYLPEVVEFLYYQQGGWLSVLFGNDERKLNGHYAVYYVLSMEQGTKCWITVRVEVDANKPEYPSVTPRVPAAVWGEREVRDMYGLVPVGLPDERRLVLPDDWPDELYPLRKDSMDYRQRPAPTTDAETYEFINELGSKKNNVVPIGPLHVTSDEPGHFRLFVDGENIIDADYRLFYVHRGMEKLAETRMGYNEVTFLSDRVCGICGFAHSTAYTTSVENAMGIVVPERAQMIRAILLEVERLHSHLLNLGLACHFTGFDSGFMQFFRVRETSMKMAEILTGARKTYGLNLIGGIRRDLLKEDMIQTRQLAQQMRRDVQELVDMLLSTPNMEQRTVGIGRLDPEIARDFSNVGPMVRASGHARDTRADHPFVGYGLLPMEVHSEQGCDVISRLKVRINEVYTALNMIDFGLDNLPGGPLMVEGFTYIPHRFALGFSEAPRGDDIHWSMTGDNQKLYRWRCRAATYANWPTLRYMLRGNTVSDAPLIIGSLDPCYSCTDRMTVVDVRKKKSKVVPYKELERYSIERKNSPLK
;
A
#
# COMPACT_ATOMS: atom_id res chain seq x y z
N MET A 1 -19.38 -12.34 -28.77
CA MET A 1 -20.26 -11.30 -28.18
C MET A 1 -19.35 -10.17 -27.72
N SER A 2 -19.71 -8.91 -27.92
CA SER A 2 -18.97 -7.81 -27.26
C SER A 2 -19.17 -7.95 -25.75
N GLU A 3 -18.08 -7.95 -24.97
CA GLU A 3 -18.19 -7.92 -23.52
C GLU A 3 -18.95 -6.67 -23.08
N GLU A 4 -19.83 -6.84 -22.10
CA GLU A 4 -20.63 -5.75 -21.56
C GLU A 4 -19.70 -4.78 -20.81
N LYS A 5 -19.64 -3.52 -21.29
CA LYS A 5 -18.84 -2.47 -20.67
C LYS A 5 -19.53 -2.00 -19.39
N ILE A 6 -18.97 -2.37 -18.25
CA ILE A 6 -19.45 -1.99 -16.92
C ILE A 6 -19.10 -0.51 -16.66
N GLY A 7 -19.93 0.19 -15.89
CA GLY A 7 -19.72 1.59 -15.52
C GLY A 7 -20.32 2.64 -16.46
N GLN A 8 -20.96 2.23 -17.57
CA GLN A 8 -21.65 3.15 -18.50
C GLN A 8 -22.69 4.07 -17.82
N HIS A 9 -23.34 3.60 -16.74
CA HIS A 9 -24.31 4.45 -16.03
C HIS A 9 -23.64 5.62 -15.30
N TYR A 10 -22.44 5.46 -14.73
CA TYR A 10 -21.72 6.56 -14.08
C TYR A 10 -21.32 7.60 -15.12
N LEU A 11 -20.88 7.18 -16.30
CA LEU A 11 -20.61 8.06 -17.44
C LEU A 11 -21.86 8.84 -17.88
N ALA A 12 -23.02 8.17 -18.00
CA ALA A 12 -24.28 8.83 -18.34
C ALA A 12 -24.70 9.87 -17.28
N VAL A 13 -24.57 9.53 -15.99
CA VAL A 13 -24.83 10.44 -14.87
C VAL A 13 -23.83 11.62 -14.86
N LEU A 14 -22.55 11.38 -15.16
CA LEU A 14 -21.54 12.44 -15.31
C LEU A 14 -21.85 13.39 -16.47
N HIS A 15 -22.29 12.89 -17.62
CA HIS A 15 -22.71 13.75 -18.73
C HIS A 15 -23.94 14.59 -18.39
N GLN A 16 -24.85 14.07 -17.55
CA GLN A 16 -26.01 14.81 -17.06
C GLN A 16 -25.61 15.89 -16.03
N ALA A 17 -24.73 15.57 -15.09
CA ALA A 17 -24.26 16.49 -14.05
C ALA A 17 -23.29 17.56 -14.58
N PHE A 18 -22.44 17.19 -15.54
CA PHE A 18 -21.38 18.03 -16.10
C PHE A 18 -21.38 18.02 -17.64
N PRO A 19 -22.39 18.64 -18.30
CA PRO A 19 -22.50 18.63 -19.76
C PRO A 19 -21.26 19.19 -20.46
N GLY A 20 -20.65 18.39 -21.34
CA GLY A 20 -19.46 18.77 -22.09
C GLY A 20 -18.18 18.95 -21.27
N VAL A 21 -18.08 18.35 -20.07
CA VAL A 21 -16.85 18.34 -19.25
C VAL A 21 -15.96 17.13 -19.55
N VAL A 22 -16.56 15.97 -19.80
CA VAL A 22 -15.85 14.78 -20.31
C VAL A 22 -15.41 15.07 -21.75
N LEU A 23 -14.13 14.84 -22.03
CA LEU A 23 -13.46 15.10 -23.31
C LEU A 23 -13.20 13.81 -24.10
N ASP A 24 -12.92 12.71 -23.39
CA ASP A 24 -12.60 11.39 -23.96
C ASP A 24 -12.95 10.28 -22.94
N GLU A 25 -13.21 9.07 -23.43
CA GLU A 25 -13.54 7.89 -22.63
C GLU A 25 -12.89 6.63 -23.22
N ALA A 26 -12.28 5.81 -22.36
CA ALA A 26 -11.61 4.58 -22.79
C ALA A 26 -11.79 3.49 -21.73
N TRP A 27 -12.25 2.31 -22.17
CA TRP A 27 -12.26 1.10 -21.34
C TRP A 27 -10.96 0.33 -21.57
N GLN A 28 -10.22 0.07 -20.49
CA GLN A 28 -9.00 -0.74 -20.51
C GLN A 28 -9.33 -2.24 -20.35
N THR A 29 -10.35 -2.53 -19.56
CA THR A 29 -10.98 -3.85 -19.39
C THR A 29 -12.50 -3.68 -19.41
N LYS A 30 -13.28 -4.76 -19.26
CA LYS A 30 -14.75 -4.69 -19.10
C LYS A 30 -15.21 -3.77 -17.95
N ASP A 31 -14.39 -3.62 -16.91
CA ASP A 31 -14.69 -3.02 -15.61
C ASP A 31 -13.76 -1.86 -15.20
N GLN A 32 -12.84 -1.46 -16.08
CA GLN A 32 -11.97 -0.30 -15.88
C GLN A 32 -12.25 0.75 -16.95
N LEU A 33 -12.88 1.84 -16.53
CA LEU A 33 -13.18 3.02 -17.34
C LEU A 33 -12.22 4.16 -16.96
N THR A 34 -11.51 4.70 -17.94
CA THR A 34 -10.82 6.00 -17.83
C THR A 34 -11.62 7.07 -18.55
N ILE A 35 -11.89 8.19 -17.89
CA ILE A 35 -12.48 9.39 -18.47
C ILE A 35 -11.47 10.54 -18.43
N THR A 36 -11.24 11.21 -19.55
CA THR A 36 -10.47 12.46 -19.57
C THR A 36 -11.43 13.63 -19.40
N VAL A 37 -11.16 14.53 -18.46
CA VAL A 37 -12.03 15.70 -18.17
C VAL A 37 -11.29 17.03 -18.31
N LYS A 38 -12.04 18.11 -18.48
CA LYS A 38 -11.50 19.49 -18.43
C LYS A 38 -10.86 19.75 -17.06
N VAL A 39 -9.59 20.16 -17.05
CA VAL A 39 -8.78 20.37 -15.84
C VAL A 39 -9.46 21.26 -14.78
N ASN A 40 -10.20 22.30 -15.20
CA ASN A 40 -10.90 23.22 -14.31
C ASN A 40 -12.13 22.62 -13.58
N TYR A 41 -12.57 21.42 -13.95
CA TYR A 41 -13.70 20.70 -13.32
C TYR A 41 -13.24 19.45 -12.56
N LEU A 42 -11.93 19.23 -12.44
CA LEU A 42 -11.36 18.07 -11.77
C LEU A 42 -11.86 17.92 -10.32
N PRO A 43 -11.86 18.97 -9.46
CA PRO A 43 -12.30 18.84 -8.08
C PRO A 43 -13.78 18.47 -7.97
N GLU A 44 -14.65 19.07 -8.80
CA GLU A 44 -16.09 18.82 -8.82
C GLU A 44 -16.42 17.41 -9.32
N VAL A 45 -15.73 16.92 -10.37
CA VAL A 45 -15.96 15.57 -10.91
C VAL A 45 -15.49 14.50 -9.91
N VAL A 46 -14.33 14.68 -9.27
CA VAL A 46 -13.82 13.71 -8.29
C VAL A 46 -14.67 13.73 -7.02
N GLU A 47 -15.03 14.91 -6.49
CA GLU A 47 -15.98 15.06 -5.36
C GLU A 47 -17.33 14.38 -5.64
N PHE A 48 -17.88 14.57 -6.86
CA PHE A 48 -19.13 13.95 -7.27
C PHE A 48 -19.04 12.41 -7.29
N LEU A 49 -18.01 11.85 -7.94
CA LEU A 49 -17.82 10.40 -7.99
C LEU A 49 -17.55 9.82 -6.59
N TYR A 50 -16.77 10.53 -5.78
CA TYR A 50 -16.42 10.11 -4.43
C TYR A 50 -17.65 10.09 -3.52
N TYR A 51 -18.24 11.26 -3.23
CA TYR A 51 -19.31 11.36 -2.24
C TYR A 51 -20.69 11.01 -2.78
N GLN A 52 -21.05 11.46 -3.99
CA GLN A 52 -22.42 11.34 -4.50
C GLN A 52 -22.67 10.03 -5.25
N GLN A 53 -21.62 9.36 -5.73
CA GLN A 53 -21.70 8.05 -6.42
C GLN A 53 -21.07 6.90 -5.61
N GLY A 54 -20.64 7.15 -4.37
CA GLY A 54 -20.13 6.11 -3.47
C GLY A 54 -18.76 5.54 -3.86
N GLY A 55 -17.91 6.36 -4.50
CA GLY A 55 -16.55 6.00 -4.85
C GLY A 55 -15.55 6.20 -3.71
N TRP A 56 -14.52 5.35 -3.68
CA TRP A 56 -13.37 5.42 -2.79
C TRP A 56 -12.10 5.72 -3.59
N LEU A 57 -11.26 6.65 -3.14
CA LEU A 57 -10.05 7.04 -3.87
C LEU A 57 -8.93 6.05 -3.59
N SER A 58 -8.71 5.12 -4.50
CA SER A 58 -7.75 4.03 -4.33
C SER A 58 -6.33 4.44 -4.73
N VAL A 59 -6.10 5.19 -5.81
CA VAL A 59 -4.76 5.74 -6.07
C VAL A 59 -4.81 7.04 -6.85
N LEU A 60 -3.89 7.95 -6.53
CA LEU A 60 -3.61 9.17 -7.29
C LEU A 60 -2.14 9.15 -7.71
N PHE A 61 -1.86 9.46 -8.97
CA PHE A 61 -0.48 9.56 -9.48
C PHE A 61 -0.39 10.46 -10.72
N GLY A 62 0.82 10.93 -11.00
CA GLY A 62 1.18 11.62 -12.23
C GLY A 62 1.82 10.69 -13.26
N ASN A 63 1.79 11.11 -14.52
CA ASN A 63 2.59 10.57 -15.61
C ASN A 63 3.14 11.71 -16.47
N ASP A 64 4.34 11.52 -16.98
CA ASP A 64 4.99 12.46 -17.89
C ASP A 64 4.80 11.99 -19.33
N GLU A 65 3.71 12.47 -19.93
CA GLU A 65 3.22 12.09 -21.27
C GLU A 65 3.62 13.12 -22.34
N ARG A 66 4.52 14.06 -22.03
CA ARG A 66 4.90 15.17 -22.92
C ARG A 66 5.40 14.70 -24.29
N LYS A 67 6.02 13.52 -24.35
CA LYS A 67 6.49 12.87 -25.59
C LYS A 67 5.39 12.18 -26.39
N LEU A 68 4.21 11.96 -25.82
CA LEU A 68 3.05 11.31 -26.45
C LEU A 68 2.03 12.34 -26.95
N ASN A 69 1.68 13.32 -26.10
CA ASN A 69 0.58 14.27 -26.34
C ASN A 69 0.92 15.73 -25.98
N GLY A 70 2.16 16.04 -25.60
CA GLY A 70 2.60 17.39 -25.22
C GLY A 70 2.30 17.78 -23.77
N HIS A 71 1.57 16.97 -23.00
CA HIS A 71 1.08 17.32 -21.67
C HIS A 71 1.67 16.39 -20.58
N TYR A 72 1.61 16.84 -19.33
CA TYR A 72 1.59 15.91 -18.21
C TYR A 72 0.17 15.36 -18.01
N ALA A 73 0.03 14.19 -17.39
CA ALA A 73 -1.27 13.65 -17.02
C ALA A 73 -1.33 13.37 -15.52
N VAL A 74 -2.48 13.66 -14.89
CA VAL A 74 -2.77 13.28 -13.50
C VAL A 74 -3.99 12.36 -13.49
N TYR A 75 -3.88 11.28 -12.74
CA TYR A 75 -4.85 10.19 -12.67
C TYR A 75 -5.39 10.06 -11.25
N TYR A 76 -6.72 10.04 -11.10
CA TYR A 76 -7.44 9.77 -9.86
C TYR A 76 -8.27 8.51 -10.07
N VAL A 77 -7.86 7.41 -9.44
CA VAL A 77 -8.49 6.10 -9.58
C VAL A 77 -9.46 5.89 -8.42
N LEU A 78 -10.75 5.82 -8.73
CA LEU A 78 -11.81 5.51 -7.80
C LEU A 78 -12.28 4.05 -7.96
N SER A 79 -12.39 3.37 -6.82
CA SER A 79 -13.14 2.14 -6.66
C SER A 79 -14.61 2.49 -6.46
N MET A 80 -15.47 2.14 -7.41
CA MET A 80 -16.92 2.31 -7.27
C MET A 80 -17.51 1.07 -6.60
N GLU A 81 -18.06 1.24 -5.40
CA GLU A 81 -18.49 0.12 -4.55
C GLU A 81 -19.99 0.16 -4.21
N GLN A 82 -20.63 1.33 -4.36
CA GLN A 82 -22.08 1.47 -4.23
C GLN A 82 -22.77 1.31 -5.60
N GLY A 83 -23.57 0.28 -5.75
CA GLY A 83 -24.27 -0.04 -7.00
C GLY A 83 -23.47 -1.00 -7.88
N THR A 84 -23.23 -0.63 -9.14
CA THR A 84 -22.48 -1.47 -10.07
C THR A 84 -20.98 -1.33 -9.80
N LYS A 85 -20.34 -2.41 -9.31
CA LYS A 85 -18.92 -2.35 -8.96
C LYS A 85 -18.03 -2.26 -10.19
N CYS A 86 -17.18 -1.23 -10.25
CA CYS A 86 -16.18 -1.03 -11.31
C CYS A 86 -15.12 -0.01 -10.88
N TRP A 87 -14.08 0.17 -11.70
CA TRP A 87 -13.06 1.19 -11.53
C TRP A 87 -13.32 2.37 -12.46
N ILE A 88 -13.30 3.59 -11.90
CA ILE A 88 -13.34 4.83 -12.69
C ILE A 88 -12.07 5.63 -12.44
N THR A 89 -11.32 5.88 -13.51
CA THR A 89 -10.13 6.72 -13.47
C THR A 89 -10.45 8.09 -14.08
N VAL A 90 -10.44 9.14 -13.28
CA VAL A 90 -10.51 10.52 -13.76
C VAL A 90 -9.10 10.96 -14.16
N ARG A 91 -8.91 11.22 -15.45
CA ARG A 91 -7.67 11.71 -16.04
C ARG A 91 -7.81 13.19 -16.39
N VAL A 92 -6.77 13.97 -16.15
CA VAL A 92 -6.62 15.33 -16.69
C VAL A 92 -5.28 15.51 -17.38
N GLU A 93 -5.26 16.39 -18.37
CA GLU A 93 -4.06 16.86 -19.04
C GLU A 93 -3.65 18.21 -18.45
N VAL A 94 -2.36 18.36 -18.13
CA VAL A 94 -1.77 19.53 -17.49
C VAL A 94 -0.68 20.07 -18.42
N ASP A 95 -0.73 21.38 -18.72
CA ASP A 95 0.20 22.03 -19.64
C ASP A 95 1.66 21.93 -19.14
N ALA A 96 2.57 21.53 -20.03
CA ALA A 96 3.99 21.41 -19.71
C ALA A 96 4.67 22.76 -19.40
N ASN A 97 4.16 23.86 -19.97
CA ASN A 97 4.66 25.22 -19.78
C ASN A 97 4.05 25.90 -18.56
N LYS A 98 2.85 25.45 -18.15
CA LYS A 98 2.16 25.89 -16.94
C LYS A 98 1.69 24.67 -16.16
N PRO A 99 2.58 24.03 -15.37
CA PRO A 99 2.31 22.76 -14.69
C PRO A 99 1.42 22.92 -13.43
N GLU A 100 0.33 23.69 -13.54
CA GLU A 100 -0.65 23.96 -12.48
C GLU A 100 -1.97 23.25 -12.78
N TYR A 101 -2.62 22.69 -11.76
CA TYR A 101 -3.99 22.15 -11.83
C TYR A 101 -4.73 22.45 -10.52
N PRO A 102 -6.07 22.56 -10.50
CA PRO A 102 -6.80 22.83 -9.27
C PRO A 102 -6.75 21.61 -8.34
N SER A 103 -6.44 21.83 -7.07
CA SER A 103 -6.35 20.79 -6.05
C SER A 103 -7.70 20.17 -5.73
N VAL A 104 -7.74 18.85 -5.64
CA VAL A 104 -8.92 18.07 -5.20
C VAL A 104 -8.97 17.97 -3.68
N THR A 105 -7.83 18.01 -2.99
CA THR A 105 -7.72 17.82 -1.54
C THR A 105 -8.69 18.67 -0.68
N PRO A 106 -8.96 19.96 -0.97
CA PRO A 106 -9.94 20.76 -0.22
C PRO A 106 -11.37 20.22 -0.23
N ARG A 107 -11.71 19.38 -1.21
CA ARG A 107 -13.02 18.71 -1.33
C ARG A 107 -12.96 17.25 -0.91
N VAL A 108 -11.88 16.53 -1.23
CA VAL A 108 -11.70 15.10 -0.94
C VAL A 108 -10.36 14.89 -0.21
N PRO A 109 -10.34 14.80 1.13
CA PRO A 109 -9.10 14.73 1.92
C PRO A 109 -8.16 13.58 1.55
N ALA A 110 -8.70 12.44 1.08
CA ALA A 110 -7.92 11.30 0.57
C ALA A 110 -6.87 11.66 -0.51
N ALA A 111 -7.07 12.76 -1.26
CA ALA A 111 -6.14 13.18 -2.32
C ALA A 111 -4.80 13.75 -1.78
N VAL A 112 -4.73 14.17 -0.51
CA VAL A 112 -3.63 14.97 0.05
C VAL A 112 -2.23 14.38 -0.18
N TRP A 113 -2.07 13.07 0.01
CA TRP A 113 -0.78 12.42 -0.19
C TRP A 113 -0.43 12.28 -1.67
N GLY A 114 -1.40 11.92 -2.52
CA GLY A 114 -1.17 11.77 -3.95
C GLY A 114 -0.83 13.09 -4.63
N GLU A 115 -1.50 14.18 -4.27
CA GLU A 115 -1.19 15.52 -4.81
C GLU A 115 0.19 16.02 -4.37
N ARG A 116 0.58 15.76 -3.11
CA ARG A 116 1.95 16.03 -2.61
C ARG A 116 3.00 15.18 -3.32
N GLU A 117 2.73 13.90 -3.56
CA GLU A 117 3.66 13.05 -4.32
C GLU A 117 3.76 13.47 -5.79
N VAL A 118 2.66 13.92 -6.41
CA VAL A 118 2.67 14.50 -7.76
C VAL A 118 3.53 15.77 -7.80
N ARG A 119 3.40 16.65 -6.81
CA ARG A 119 4.25 17.84 -6.65
C ARG A 119 5.71 17.48 -6.47
N ASP A 120 6.04 16.56 -5.57
CA ASP A 120 7.42 16.12 -5.32
C ASP A 120 8.05 15.43 -6.54
N MET A 121 7.36 14.48 -7.16
CA MET A 121 7.97 13.58 -8.14
C MET A 121 7.92 14.11 -9.59
N TYR A 122 7.02 15.05 -9.87
CA TYR A 122 6.82 15.66 -11.20
C TYR A 122 6.85 17.19 -11.22
N GLY A 123 6.83 17.88 -10.07
CA GLY A 123 6.79 19.35 -10.05
C GLY A 123 5.51 19.93 -10.62
N LEU A 124 4.39 19.22 -10.54
CA LEU A 124 3.08 19.77 -10.90
C LEU A 124 2.46 20.37 -9.64
N VAL A 125 1.92 21.58 -9.74
CA VAL A 125 1.44 22.38 -8.61
C VAL A 125 -0.09 22.23 -8.48
N PRO A 126 -0.59 21.44 -7.50
CA PRO A 126 -2.00 21.45 -7.12
C PRO A 126 -2.36 22.77 -6.43
N VAL A 127 -3.02 23.66 -7.14
CA VAL A 127 -3.42 24.99 -6.67
C VAL A 127 -4.53 24.85 -5.63
N GLY A 128 -4.26 25.29 -4.40
CA GLY A 128 -5.18 25.19 -3.27
C GLY A 128 -4.93 23.99 -2.33
N LEU A 129 -3.86 23.22 -2.54
CA LEU A 129 -3.46 22.12 -1.66
C LEU A 129 -3.21 22.61 -0.21
N PRO A 130 -3.92 22.09 0.82
CA PRO A 130 -3.78 22.59 2.20
C PRO A 130 -2.43 22.30 2.89
N ASP A 131 -1.79 21.15 2.58
CA ASP A 131 -0.46 20.80 3.08
C ASP A 131 0.55 20.76 1.92
N GLU A 132 1.24 21.88 1.71
CA GLU A 132 2.22 22.06 0.64
C GLU A 132 3.60 21.44 0.93
N ARG A 133 3.81 20.84 2.11
CA ARG A 133 5.11 20.26 2.49
C ARG A 133 5.46 19.07 1.60
N ARG A 134 6.76 18.86 1.36
CA ARG A 134 7.25 17.64 0.67
C ARG A 134 6.76 16.39 1.40
N LEU A 135 6.51 15.33 0.63
CA LEU A 135 6.05 14.03 1.14
C LEU A 135 7.11 12.96 0.94
N VAL A 136 7.53 12.76 -0.31
CA VAL A 136 8.41 11.65 -0.73
C VAL A 136 9.88 12.05 -0.73
N LEU A 137 10.17 13.26 -1.22
CA LEU A 137 11.55 13.71 -1.36
C LEU A 137 12.06 14.31 -0.05
N PRO A 138 13.35 14.15 0.26
CA PRO A 138 13.98 14.83 1.38
C PRO A 138 13.79 16.36 1.32
N ASP A 139 13.76 16.99 2.49
CA ASP A 139 13.52 18.43 2.61
C ASP A 139 14.70 19.27 2.10
N ASP A 140 15.88 18.65 2.05
CA ASP A 140 17.13 19.13 1.46
C ASP A 140 17.32 18.71 -0.02
N TRP A 141 16.34 18.05 -0.65
CA TRP A 141 16.44 17.66 -2.06
C TRP A 141 16.50 18.90 -2.98
N PRO A 142 17.31 18.90 -4.06
CA PRO A 142 17.43 20.07 -4.94
C PRO A 142 16.11 20.48 -5.58
N ASP A 143 15.87 21.79 -5.62
CA ASP A 143 14.73 22.35 -6.36
C ASP A 143 14.85 22.09 -7.87
N GLU A 144 13.71 22.08 -8.56
CA GLU A 144 13.56 21.75 -9.99
C GLU A 144 14.05 20.35 -10.44
N LEU A 145 14.43 19.47 -9.50
CA LEU A 145 14.87 18.10 -9.77
C LEU A 145 13.76 17.08 -9.44
N TYR A 146 13.10 16.54 -10.47
CA TYR A 146 11.86 15.76 -10.33
C TYR A 146 12.05 14.32 -10.85
N PRO A 147 12.24 13.31 -9.97
CA PRO A 147 12.75 12.01 -10.41
C PRO A 147 11.92 11.26 -11.44
N LEU A 148 10.59 11.44 -11.48
CA LEU A 148 9.72 10.72 -12.41
C LEU A 148 9.47 11.45 -13.74
N ARG A 149 9.95 12.69 -13.90
CA ARG A 149 10.06 13.29 -15.25
C ARG A 149 11.04 12.48 -16.11
N LYS A 150 10.74 12.30 -17.41
CA LYS A 150 11.51 11.47 -18.35
C LYS A 150 12.84 12.09 -18.76
N ASP A 151 13.05 13.37 -18.49
CA ASP A 151 14.20 14.20 -18.88
C ASP A 151 15.02 14.74 -17.67
N SER A 152 14.51 14.66 -16.44
CA SER A 152 15.10 15.38 -15.29
C SER A 152 16.37 14.77 -14.71
N MET A 153 16.50 13.43 -14.62
CA MET A 153 17.70 12.79 -14.06
C MET A 153 17.93 11.35 -14.54
N ASP A 154 19.21 10.95 -14.59
CA ASP A 154 19.63 9.55 -14.72
C ASP A 154 19.38 8.80 -13.40
N TYR A 155 18.83 7.59 -13.47
CA TYR A 155 18.48 6.78 -12.29
C TYR A 155 19.69 6.40 -11.40
N ARG A 156 20.93 6.52 -11.91
CA ARG A 156 22.17 6.29 -11.16
C ARG A 156 22.62 7.52 -10.37
N GLN A 157 22.10 8.70 -10.69
CA GLN A 157 22.45 9.94 -10.02
C GLN A 157 21.73 10.02 -8.68
N ARG A 158 22.50 10.14 -7.59
CA ARG A 158 21.99 10.60 -6.30
C ARG A 158 22.45 12.05 -6.13
N PRO A 159 21.54 13.05 -6.05
CA PRO A 159 21.96 14.41 -5.75
C PRO A 159 22.59 14.49 -4.35
N ALA A 160 23.47 15.48 -4.17
CA ALA A 160 23.96 15.83 -2.85
C ALA A 160 22.85 16.55 -2.06
N PRO A 161 22.81 16.39 -0.72
CA PRO A 161 22.07 17.28 0.18
C PRO A 161 22.31 18.75 -0.12
N THR A 162 21.27 19.58 -0.11
CA THR A 162 21.45 21.04 -0.14
C THR A 162 21.82 21.61 1.24
N THR A 163 21.47 20.93 2.33
CA THR A 163 21.84 21.33 3.70
C THR A 163 22.10 20.12 4.61
N ASP A 164 22.86 20.32 5.70
CA ASP A 164 23.12 19.31 6.75
C ASP A 164 22.09 19.37 7.91
N ALA A 165 21.00 20.13 7.78
CA ALA A 165 20.03 20.42 8.85
C ALA A 165 18.64 19.86 8.55
N GLU A 166 17.92 19.40 9.59
CA GLU A 166 16.50 19.03 9.47
C GLU A 166 15.66 20.31 9.31
N THR A 167 15.02 20.46 8.15
CA THR A 167 14.18 21.62 7.80
C THR A 167 12.68 21.32 7.80
N TYR A 168 12.26 20.08 8.08
CA TYR A 168 10.83 19.73 8.12
C TYR A 168 10.11 20.43 9.29
N GLU A 169 9.12 21.24 8.96
CA GLU A 169 8.21 21.83 9.93
C GLU A 169 7.13 20.82 10.32
N PHE A 170 7.07 20.49 11.61
CA PHE A 170 6.03 19.65 12.19
C PHE A 170 4.90 20.52 12.73
N ILE A 171 3.66 20.23 12.31
CA ILE A 171 2.48 21.06 12.56
C ILE A 171 1.72 20.55 13.78
N ASN A 172 1.40 21.47 14.70
CA ASN A 172 0.52 21.25 15.84
C ASN A 172 -0.76 22.07 15.62
N GLU A 173 -1.86 21.41 15.22
CA GLU A 173 -3.15 22.03 14.91
C GLU A 173 -3.98 22.31 16.16
N LEU A 174 -4.01 21.36 17.11
CA LEU A 174 -4.89 21.42 18.28
C LEU A 174 -4.21 22.01 19.53
N GLY A 175 -2.88 21.97 19.58
CA GLY A 175 -2.10 22.47 20.70
C GLY A 175 -1.57 23.88 20.52
N SER A 176 -0.51 24.19 21.26
CA SER A 176 0.18 25.48 21.23
C SER A 176 1.69 25.29 21.34
N LYS A 177 2.46 26.36 21.16
CA LYS A 177 3.91 26.38 21.38
C LYS A 177 4.35 26.09 22.84
N LYS A 178 3.41 25.89 23.76
CA LYS A 178 3.66 25.47 25.16
C LYS A 178 3.62 23.95 25.36
N ASN A 179 3.08 23.18 24.42
CA ASN A 179 3.06 21.72 24.52
C ASN A 179 4.49 21.16 24.46
N ASN A 180 4.75 20.15 25.28
CA ASN A 180 6.00 19.41 25.19
C ASN A 180 5.98 18.54 23.93
N VAL A 181 7.17 18.26 23.38
CA VAL A 181 7.32 17.41 22.20
C VAL A 181 8.01 16.12 22.61
N VAL A 182 7.35 14.99 22.37
CA VAL A 182 7.93 13.65 22.54
C VAL A 182 8.21 13.07 21.15
N PRO A 183 9.50 12.99 20.72
CA PRO A 183 9.85 12.34 19.47
C PRO A 183 9.84 10.81 19.63
N ILE A 184 9.27 10.11 18.66
CA ILE A 184 9.34 8.66 18.50
C ILE A 184 9.96 8.39 17.13
N GLY A 185 11.00 7.57 17.08
CA GLY A 185 11.77 7.29 15.87
C GLY A 185 12.64 8.48 15.42
N PRO A 186 13.28 8.41 14.23
CA PRO A 186 13.35 7.24 13.33
C PRO A 186 14.22 6.10 13.88
N LEU A 187 14.84 6.30 15.04
CA LEU A 187 15.58 5.28 15.80
C LEU A 187 15.02 5.21 17.22
N HIS A 188 14.06 4.31 17.46
CA HIS A 188 13.43 4.13 18.78
C HIS A 188 13.15 2.65 19.03
N VAL A 189 13.26 2.22 20.30
CA VAL A 189 13.19 0.79 20.68
C VAL A 189 11.82 0.17 20.35
N THR A 190 10.76 0.98 20.30
CA THR A 190 9.39 0.56 19.96
C THR A 190 9.00 0.85 18.50
N SER A 191 9.97 1.16 17.63
CA SER A 191 9.75 1.44 16.20
C SER A 191 10.66 0.55 15.38
N ASP A 192 10.14 -0.58 14.92
CA ASP A 192 10.90 -1.62 14.20
C ASP A 192 11.44 -1.14 12.84
N GLU A 193 10.83 -0.09 12.27
CA GLU A 193 11.20 0.52 11.00
C GLU A 193 11.17 2.08 11.09
N PRO A 194 11.83 2.83 10.18
CA PRO A 194 12.37 4.18 10.52
C PRO A 194 11.46 5.41 10.29
N GLY A 195 10.22 5.42 10.80
CA GLY A 195 9.36 6.61 10.79
C GLY A 195 9.69 7.63 11.90
N HIS A 196 9.65 8.93 11.63
CA HIS A 196 9.86 9.99 12.63
C HIS A 196 8.53 10.64 13.01
N PHE A 197 8.03 10.34 14.20
CA PHE A 197 6.79 10.89 14.77
C PHE A 197 7.13 11.94 15.83
N ARG A 198 6.41 13.06 15.85
CA ARG A 198 6.45 14.03 16.95
C ARG A 198 5.06 14.10 17.59
N LEU A 199 4.98 13.67 18.85
CA LEU A 199 3.78 13.80 19.65
C LEU A 199 3.82 15.14 20.40
N PHE A 200 2.78 15.95 20.27
CA PHE A 200 2.57 17.18 21.01
C PHE A 200 1.70 16.88 22.23
N VAL A 201 2.28 16.99 23.42
CA VAL A 201 1.66 16.46 24.65
C VAL A 201 1.36 17.55 25.69
N ASP A 202 0.36 17.28 26.53
CA ASP A 202 0.13 17.96 27.80
C ASP A 202 0.08 16.91 28.92
N GLY A 203 1.05 16.97 29.84
CA GLY A 203 1.39 15.83 30.70
C GLY A 203 1.72 14.58 29.86
N GLU A 204 0.91 13.53 30.04
CA GLU A 204 1.03 12.25 29.31
C GLU A 204 0.06 12.14 28.13
N ASN A 205 -0.85 13.10 27.95
CA ASN A 205 -1.90 13.06 26.94
C ASN A 205 -1.42 13.65 25.62
N ILE A 206 -1.66 12.94 24.51
CA ILE A 206 -1.37 13.40 23.16
C ILE A 206 -2.47 14.37 22.73
N ILE A 207 -2.15 15.67 22.66
CA ILE A 207 -3.04 16.71 22.13
C ILE A 207 -3.07 16.64 20.61
N ASP A 208 -1.92 16.40 19.99
CA ASP A 208 -1.78 16.25 18.54
C ASP A 208 -0.53 15.45 18.18
N ALA A 209 -0.43 15.00 16.93
CA ALA A 209 0.73 14.32 16.41
C ALA A 209 1.00 14.72 14.95
N ASP A 210 2.27 14.76 14.55
CA ASP A 210 2.66 14.90 13.15
C ASP A 210 3.89 14.03 12.87
N TYR A 211 4.13 13.70 11.61
CA TYR A 211 5.15 12.71 11.26
C TYR A 211 5.87 13.04 9.94
N ARG A 212 7.10 12.52 9.85
CA ARG A 212 7.92 12.49 8.65
C ARG A 212 8.25 11.04 8.30
N LEU A 213 7.96 10.68 7.06
CA LEU A 213 8.13 9.35 6.47
C LEU A 213 8.88 9.50 5.12
N PHE A 214 8.87 8.45 4.30
CA PHE A 214 9.45 8.35 2.95
C PHE A 214 10.97 8.38 2.86
N TYR A 215 11.68 8.23 3.97
CA TYR A 215 13.13 8.23 3.95
C TYR A 215 13.67 7.16 2.93
N VAL A 216 13.17 5.90 2.80
CA VAL A 216 13.59 4.85 1.79
C VAL A 216 12.56 4.81 0.68
N HIS A 217 12.27 5.97 0.15
CA HIS A 217 11.99 5.97 -1.26
C HIS A 217 13.19 5.33 -2.02
N ARG A 218 13.02 4.07 -2.45
CA ARG A 218 14.03 3.25 -3.17
C ARG A 218 14.11 3.57 -4.67
N GLY A 219 13.27 4.48 -5.18
CA GLY A 219 13.20 4.81 -6.60
C GLY A 219 12.73 3.64 -7.48
N MET A 220 11.97 2.69 -6.93
CA MET A 220 11.60 1.44 -7.62
C MET A 220 10.83 1.69 -8.92
N GLU A 221 9.93 2.68 -8.94
CA GLU A 221 9.21 3.07 -10.15
C GLU A 221 10.16 3.57 -11.26
N LYS A 222 11.11 4.46 -10.92
CA LYS A 222 12.13 4.95 -11.87
C LYS A 222 13.06 3.83 -12.35
N LEU A 223 13.39 2.88 -11.47
CA LEU A 223 14.23 1.72 -11.81
C LEU A 223 13.52 0.79 -12.80
N ALA A 224 12.22 0.57 -12.61
CA ALA A 224 11.39 -0.23 -13.49
C ALA A 224 11.30 0.38 -14.90
N GLU A 225 11.04 1.69 -15.00
CA GLU A 225 10.98 2.40 -16.29
C GLU A 225 12.32 2.42 -17.05
N THR A 226 13.44 2.58 -16.33
CA THR A 226 14.74 2.86 -16.98
C THR A 226 15.58 1.61 -17.26
N ARG A 227 15.61 0.63 -16.36
CA ARG A 227 16.59 -0.46 -16.39
C ARG A 227 15.98 -1.84 -16.62
N MET A 228 14.76 -2.09 -16.18
CA MET A 228 14.18 -3.44 -16.14
C MET A 228 13.23 -3.71 -17.31
N GLY A 229 13.25 -4.94 -17.82
CA GLY A 229 12.21 -5.45 -18.71
C GLY A 229 10.96 -5.88 -17.95
N TYR A 230 9.83 -6.05 -18.65
CA TYR A 230 8.53 -6.41 -18.07
C TYR A 230 8.58 -7.55 -17.03
N ASN A 231 9.28 -8.65 -17.35
CA ASN A 231 9.43 -9.81 -16.45
C ASN A 231 10.35 -9.54 -15.25
N GLU A 232 11.35 -8.67 -15.38
CA GLU A 232 12.25 -8.29 -14.28
C GLU A 232 11.52 -7.43 -13.24
N VAL A 233 10.59 -6.58 -13.69
CA VAL A 233 9.73 -5.78 -12.80
C VAL A 233 8.80 -6.68 -11.97
N THR A 234 8.39 -7.86 -12.45
CA THR A 234 7.69 -8.85 -11.61
C THR A 234 8.53 -9.22 -10.38
N PHE A 235 9.82 -9.49 -10.54
CA PHE A 235 10.70 -9.80 -9.41
C PHE A 235 11.04 -8.55 -8.55
N LEU A 236 10.99 -7.34 -9.12
CA LEU A 236 11.11 -6.09 -8.35
C LEU A 236 9.88 -5.84 -7.47
N SER A 237 8.68 -6.03 -8.01
CA SER A 237 7.41 -5.85 -7.29
C SER A 237 7.29 -6.80 -6.09
N ASP A 238 7.76 -8.05 -6.22
CA ASP A 238 7.86 -9.05 -5.15
C ASP A 238 8.76 -8.62 -3.96
N ARG A 239 9.49 -7.51 -4.11
CA ARG A 239 10.41 -6.91 -3.12
C ARG A 239 9.99 -5.51 -2.66
N VAL A 240 8.78 -5.06 -2.98
CA VAL A 240 8.20 -3.80 -2.47
C VAL A 240 7.97 -3.91 -0.96
N CYS A 241 7.29 -4.98 -0.53
CA CYS A 241 7.12 -5.34 0.87
C CYS A 241 7.96 -6.58 1.25
N GLY A 242 8.56 -6.60 2.43
CA GLY A 242 9.17 -7.82 3.00
C GLY A 242 8.14 -8.85 3.48
N ILE A 243 6.86 -8.46 3.59
CA ILE A 243 5.77 -9.27 4.13
C ILE A 243 4.74 -9.62 3.05
N CYS A 244 4.15 -8.64 2.34
CA CYS A 244 3.15 -8.87 1.29
C CYS A 244 3.72 -8.75 -0.14
N GLY A 245 4.87 -9.40 -0.40
CA GLY A 245 5.53 -9.32 -1.70
C GLY A 245 4.72 -9.97 -2.81
N PHE A 246 4.06 -11.09 -2.52
CA PHE A 246 3.26 -11.82 -3.51
C PHE A 246 1.97 -11.08 -3.88
N ALA A 247 1.39 -10.30 -2.96
CA ALA A 247 0.34 -9.32 -3.26
C ALA A 247 0.81 -8.31 -4.33
N HIS A 248 1.93 -7.62 -4.09
CA HIS A 248 2.51 -6.68 -5.06
C HIS A 248 2.85 -7.30 -6.42
N SER A 249 3.42 -8.51 -6.45
CA SER A 249 3.75 -9.17 -7.73
C SER A 249 2.53 -9.68 -8.48
N THR A 250 1.44 -10.00 -7.76
CA THR A 250 0.14 -10.31 -8.35
C THR A 250 -0.51 -9.05 -8.92
N ALA A 251 -0.55 -7.95 -8.17
CA ALA A 251 -1.09 -6.67 -8.64
C ALA A 251 -0.32 -6.14 -9.87
N TYR A 252 1.02 -6.20 -9.85
CA TYR A 252 1.84 -5.83 -11.01
C TYR A 252 1.55 -6.70 -12.23
N THR A 253 1.63 -8.04 -12.12
CA THR A 253 1.38 -8.93 -13.27
C THR A 253 -0.02 -8.75 -13.84
N THR A 254 -1.02 -8.67 -12.97
CA THR A 254 -2.43 -8.39 -13.34
C THR A 254 -2.57 -7.06 -14.10
N SER A 255 -1.82 -6.01 -13.72
CA SER A 255 -1.88 -4.71 -14.43
C SER A 255 -1.37 -4.79 -15.87
N VAL A 256 -0.35 -5.60 -16.13
CA VAL A 256 0.19 -5.81 -17.49
C VAL A 256 -0.67 -6.80 -18.28
N GLU A 257 -1.18 -7.85 -17.62
CA GLU A 257 -2.12 -8.82 -18.19
C GLU A 257 -3.40 -8.13 -18.68
N ASN A 258 -4.00 -7.26 -17.84
CA ASN A 258 -5.17 -6.45 -18.18
C ASN A 258 -4.88 -5.49 -19.35
N ALA A 259 -3.77 -4.73 -19.30
CA ALA A 259 -3.40 -3.80 -20.37
C ALA A 259 -3.21 -4.49 -21.73
N MET A 260 -2.79 -5.76 -21.72
CA MET A 260 -2.56 -6.57 -22.90
C MET A 260 -3.76 -7.43 -23.32
N GLY A 261 -4.80 -7.56 -22.49
CA GLY A 261 -5.94 -8.46 -22.71
C GLY A 261 -5.58 -9.94 -22.58
N ILE A 262 -4.61 -10.28 -21.71
CA ILE A 262 -4.14 -11.65 -21.50
C ILE A 262 -5.01 -12.35 -20.47
N VAL A 263 -5.76 -13.37 -20.90
CA VAL A 263 -6.57 -14.21 -20.01
C VAL A 263 -5.68 -15.31 -19.39
N VAL A 264 -5.33 -15.13 -18.11
CA VAL A 264 -4.53 -16.10 -17.33
C VAL A 264 -5.34 -17.39 -17.09
N PRO A 265 -4.74 -18.60 -17.20
CA PRO A 265 -5.47 -19.85 -16.98
C PRO A 265 -6.03 -19.99 -15.56
N GLU A 266 -7.21 -20.58 -15.40
CA GLU A 266 -7.90 -20.74 -14.11
C GLU A 266 -7.05 -21.47 -13.05
N ARG A 267 -6.28 -22.50 -13.45
CA ARG A 267 -5.33 -23.20 -12.58
C ARG A 267 -4.29 -22.23 -11.98
N ALA A 268 -3.72 -21.36 -12.82
CA ALA A 268 -2.75 -20.37 -12.39
C ALA A 268 -3.38 -19.29 -11.50
N GLN A 269 -4.61 -18.87 -11.80
CA GLN A 269 -5.38 -17.95 -10.97
C GLN A 269 -5.65 -18.53 -9.57
N MET A 270 -6.11 -19.77 -9.47
CA MET A 270 -6.37 -20.45 -8.20
C MET A 270 -5.09 -20.60 -7.36
N ILE A 271 -3.95 -20.96 -7.97
CA ILE A 271 -2.67 -21.08 -7.26
C ILE A 271 -2.19 -19.72 -6.73
N ARG A 272 -2.36 -18.64 -7.52
CA ARG A 272 -2.12 -17.27 -7.03
C ARG A 272 -3.03 -16.95 -5.83
N ALA A 273 -4.32 -17.26 -5.88
CA ALA A 273 -5.24 -17.02 -4.76
C ALA A 273 -4.82 -17.76 -3.47
N ILE A 274 -4.50 -19.05 -3.56
CA ILE A 274 -4.00 -19.86 -2.44
C ILE A 274 -2.75 -19.23 -1.80
N LEU A 275 -1.80 -18.77 -2.62
CA LEU A 275 -0.54 -18.20 -2.13
C LEU A 275 -0.70 -16.80 -1.51
N LEU A 276 -1.66 -16.00 -1.99
CA LEU A 276 -2.03 -14.74 -1.34
C LEU A 276 -2.60 -14.99 0.06
N GLU A 277 -3.42 -16.03 0.23
CA GLU A 277 -3.97 -16.39 1.54
C GLU A 277 -2.90 -17.01 2.46
N VAL A 278 -1.93 -17.77 1.94
CA VAL A 278 -0.74 -18.20 2.74
C VAL A 278 0.10 -16.99 3.20
N GLU A 279 0.27 -15.98 2.34
CA GLU A 279 0.93 -14.73 2.70
C GLU A 279 0.11 -13.91 3.74
N ARG A 280 -1.23 -14.01 3.68
CA ARG A 280 -2.16 -13.42 4.64
C ARG A 280 -2.05 -14.02 6.04
N LEU A 281 -2.05 -15.36 6.15
CA LEU A 281 -1.80 -16.06 7.42
C LEU A 281 -0.52 -15.59 8.09
N HIS A 282 0.57 -15.57 7.32
CA HIS A 282 1.87 -15.12 7.79
C HIS A 282 1.84 -13.70 8.36
N SER A 283 1.08 -12.80 7.73
CA SER A 283 1.02 -11.39 8.09
C SER A 283 0.18 -11.16 9.34
N HIS A 284 -1.02 -11.72 9.42
CA HIS A 284 -1.89 -11.51 10.56
C HIS A 284 -1.28 -12.09 11.84
N LEU A 285 -0.64 -13.26 11.77
CA LEU A 285 0.07 -13.84 12.91
C LEU A 285 1.26 -12.98 13.38
N LEU A 286 1.93 -12.26 12.47
CA LEU A 286 2.95 -11.27 12.84
C LEU A 286 2.32 -10.10 13.60
N ASN A 287 1.21 -9.54 13.10
CA ASN A 287 0.55 -8.40 13.73
C ASN A 287 -0.07 -8.75 15.09
N LEU A 288 -0.67 -9.94 15.24
CA LEU A 288 -1.15 -10.46 16.52
C LEU A 288 0.00 -10.65 17.52
N GLY A 289 1.15 -11.14 17.07
CA GLY A 289 2.36 -11.19 17.88
C GLY A 289 2.82 -9.80 18.33
N LEU A 290 2.92 -8.82 17.43
CA LEU A 290 3.31 -7.45 17.76
C LEU A 290 2.33 -6.77 18.72
N ALA A 291 1.02 -7.01 18.59
CA ALA A 291 0.04 -6.51 19.55
C ALA A 291 0.29 -7.07 20.98
N CYS A 292 0.71 -8.33 21.09
CA CYS A 292 1.16 -8.89 22.37
C CYS A 292 2.42 -8.18 22.90
N HIS A 293 3.41 -7.89 22.04
CA HIS A 293 4.63 -7.20 22.44
C HIS A 293 4.36 -5.78 22.96
N PHE A 294 3.61 -4.95 22.21
CA PHE A 294 3.31 -3.57 22.60
C PHE A 294 2.41 -3.44 23.84
N THR A 295 1.70 -4.51 24.22
CA THR A 295 0.92 -4.59 25.47
C THR A 295 1.69 -5.23 26.63
N GLY A 296 2.93 -5.66 26.42
CA GLY A 296 3.81 -6.25 27.45
C GLY A 296 3.66 -7.76 27.65
N PHE A 297 2.99 -8.47 26.73
CA PHE A 297 2.78 -9.91 26.76
C PHE A 297 3.75 -10.67 25.83
N ASP A 298 5.05 -10.59 26.13
CA ASP A 298 6.12 -11.18 25.29
C ASP A 298 6.00 -12.69 25.11
N SER A 299 5.42 -13.42 26.06
CA SER A 299 5.12 -14.85 25.90
C SER A 299 4.11 -15.10 24.77
N GLY A 300 3.10 -14.24 24.62
CA GLY A 300 2.16 -14.27 23.50
C GLY A 300 2.84 -13.98 22.17
N PHE A 301 3.71 -12.95 22.13
CA PHE A 301 4.52 -12.63 20.94
C PHE A 301 5.32 -13.86 20.46
N MET A 302 6.04 -14.53 21.36
CA MET A 302 6.85 -15.71 21.02
C MET A 302 5.99 -16.89 20.53
N GLN A 303 4.80 -17.09 21.10
CA GLN A 303 3.89 -18.16 20.66
C GLN A 303 3.26 -17.88 19.29
N PHE A 304 2.79 -16.65 19.03
CA PHE A 304 2.29 -16.29 17.70
C PHE A 304 3.40 -16.40 16.64
N PHE A 305 4.65 -16.04 16.98
CA PHE A 305 5.79 -16.23 16.09
C PHE A 305 6.13 -17.72 15.85
N ARG A 306 6.00 -18.59 16.86
CA ARG A 306 6.10 -20.06 16.68
C ARG A 306 5.05 -20.56 15.68
N VAL A 307 3.79 -20.15 15.81
CA VAL A 307 2.71 -20.61 14.92
C VAL A 307 2.84 -20.01 13.52
N ARG A 308 3.36 -18.79 13.41
CA ARG A 308 3.71 -18.15 12.13
C ARG A 308 4.74 -18.94 11.33
N GLU A 309 5.68 -19.66 11.96
CA GLU A 309 6.61 -20.53 11.23
C GLU A 309 5.88 -21.58 10.37
N THR A 310 4.73 -22.08 10.82
CA THR A 310 3.90 -23.01 10.05
C THR A 310 3.41 -22.40 8.73
N SER A 311 3.09 -21.10 8.69
CA SER A 311 2.75 -20.38 7.43
C SER A 311 3.95 -20.28 6.49
N MET A 312 5.13 -20.03 7.04
CA MET A 312 6.38 -19.94 6.27
C MET A 312 6.79 -21.32 5.74
N LYS A 313 6.44 -22.40 6.45
CA LYS A 313 6.66 -23.77 5.98
C LYS A 313 5.70 -24.16 4.85
N MET A 314 4.43 -23.75 4.90
CA MET A 314 3.52 -23.89 3.74
C MET A 314 4.09 -23.17 2.51
N ALA A 315 4.51 -21.91 2.67
CA ALA A 315 5.12 -21.14 1.58
C ALA A 315 6.38 -21.79 1.01
N GLU A 316 7.27 -22.32 1.87
CA GLU A 316 8.46 -23.06 1.47
C GLU A 316 8.11 -24.31 0.65
N ILE A 317 7.10 -25.09 1.06
CA ILE A 317 6.64 -26.28 0.34
C ILE A 317 6.06 -25.90 -1.03
N LEU A 318 5.16 -24.92 -1.09
CA LEU A 318 4.44 -24.55 -2.31
C LEU A 318 5.30 -23.79 -3.34
N THR A 319 6.39 -23.13 -2.93
CA THR A 319 7.16 -22.23 -3.81
C THR A 319 8.66 -22.54 -3.86
N GLY A 320 9.19 -23.19 -2.83
CA GLY A 320 10.63 -23.33 -2.58
C GLY A 320 11.25 -22.15 -1.80
N ALA A 321 10.45 -21.15 -1.39
CA ALA A 321 10.92 -19.97 -0.67
C ALA A 321 10.00 -19.58 0.49
N ARG A 322 10.59 -19.18 1.62
CA ARG A 322 9.84 -18.71 2.80
C ARG A 322 9.31 -17.27 2.67
N LYS A 323 9.93 -16.46 1.80
CA LYS A 323 9.58 -15.09 1.40
C LYS A 323 10.14 -14.78 0.01
N THR A 324 9.55 -13.78 -0.67
CA THR A 324 9.88 -13.43 -2.07
C THR A 324 9.70 -14.65 -2.98
N TYR A 325 8.45 -15.09 -3.15
CA TYR A 325 8.12 -16.38 -3.76
C TYR A 325 8.57 -16.48 -5.23
N GLY A 326 8.64 -15.36 -5.96
CA GLY A 326 9.15 -15.35 -7.34
C GLY A 326 8.43 -16.30 -8.31
N LEU A 327 7.16 -16.60 -8.02
CA LEU A 327 6.34 -17.57 -8.75
C LEU A 327 5.50 -16.92 -9.86
N ASN A 328 5.08 -15.67 -9.68
CA ASN A 328 4.31 -14.91 -10.66
C ASN A 328 5.12 -14.66 -11.94
N LEU A 329 4.45 -14.80 -13.08
CA LEU A 329 4.93 -14.42 -14.42
C LEU A 329 3.79 -13.67 -15.12
N ILE A 330 4.12 -12.78 -16.07
CA ILE A 330 3.09 -12.17 -16.92
C ILE A 330 2.48 -13.26 -17.80
N GLY A 331 1.18 -13.49 -17.69
CA GLY A 331 0.44 -14.55 -18.34
C GLY A 331 0.25 -15.83 -17.50
N GLY A 332 0.75 -15.90 -16.26
CA GLY A 332 0.53 -17.07 -15.39
C GLY A 332 1.51 -17.25 -14.22
N ILE A 333 1.93 -18.49 -14.00
CA ILE A 333 2.85 -18.87 -12.91
C ILE A 333 3.97 -19.79 -13.39
N ARG A 334 5.06 -19.81 -12.63
CA ARG A 334 6.32 -20.49 -12.97
C ARG A 334 6.37 -21.98 -12.65
N ARG A 335 5.63 -22.44 -11.64
CA ARG A 335 5.62 -23.84 -11.18
C ARG A 335 4.22 -24.23 -10.74
N ASP A 336 3.93 -25.52 -10.86
CA ASP A 336 2.69 -26.12 -10.38
C ASP A 336 2.80 -26.59 -8.92
N LEU A 337 1.67 -26.90 -8.30
CA LEU A 337 1.59 -27.56 -6.99
C LEU A 337 1.54 -29.08 -7.17
N LEU A 338 2.48 -29.81 -6.57
CA LEU A 338 2.47 -31.28 -6.61
C LEU A 338 1.45 -31.84 -5.61
N LYS A 339 0.95 -33.06 -5.88
CA LYS A 339 -0.03 -33.73 -5.01
C LYS A 339 0.46 -33.88 -3.56
N GLU A 340 1.74 -34.17 -3.37
CA GLU A 340 2.34 -34.32 -2.03
C GLU A 340 2.44 -32.97 -1.30
N ASP A 341 2.77 -31.89 -2.01
CA ASP A 341 2.83 -30.52 -1.47
C ASP A 341 1.45 -30.06 -0.98
N MET A 342 0.40 -30.34 -1.75
CA MET A 342 -0.99 -30.03 -1.37
C MET A 342 -1.43 -30.79 -0.12
N ILE A 343 -1.09 -32.09 -0.02
CA ILE A 343 -1.41 -32.91 1.17
C ILE A 343 -0.68 -32.39 2.42
N GLN A 344 0.62 -32.08 2.31
CA GLN A 344 1.39 -31.53 3.42
C GLN A 344 0.88 -30.15 3.83
N THR A 345 0.55 -29.29 2.87
CA THR A 345 0.00 -27.95 3.13
C THR A 345 -1.32 -28.04 3.90
N ARG A 346 -2.24 -28.94 3.52
CA ARG A 346 -3.50 -29.18 4.24
C ARG A 346 -3.27 -29.65 5.67
N GLN A 347 -2.31 -30.56 5.91
CA GLN A 347 -1.95 -31.00 7.27
C GLN A 347 -1.43 -29.84 8.13
N LEU A 348 -0.59 -28.97 7.56
CA LEU A 348 -0.08 -27.77 8.24
C LEU A 348 -1.19 -26.75 8.50
N ALA A 349 -2.14 -26.56 7.57
CA ALA A 349 -3.29 -25.67 7.76
C ALA A 349 -4.19 -26.15 8.91
N GLN A 350 -4.47 -27.45 8.98
CA GLN A 350 -5.22 -28.05 10.10
C GLN A 350 -4.48 -27.95 11.44
N GLN A 351 -3.15 -28.07 11.47
CA GLN A 351 -2.35 -27.84 12.67
C GLN A 351 -2.41 -26.38 13.11
N MET A 352 -2.19 -25.44 12.18
CA MET A 352 -2.27 -24.01 12.44
C MET A 352 -3.64 -23.62 12.98
N ARG A 353 -4.74 -24.14 12.43
CA ARG A 353 -6.09 -23.83 12.88
C ARG A 353 -6.29 -24.11 14.37
N ARG A 354 -5.73 -25.22 14.88
CA ARG A 354 -5.77 -25.57 16.32
C ARG A 354 -4.89 -24.65 17.15
N ASP A 355 -3.63 -24.47 16.72
CA ASP A 355 -2.66 -23.66 17.46
C ASP A 355 -3.09 -22.18 17.55
N VAL A 356 -3.67 -21.63 16.48
CA VAL A 356 -4.20 -20.25 16.47
C VAL A 356 -5.40 -20.12 17.40
N GLN A 357 -6.33 -21.07 17.40
CA GLN A 357 -7.50 -21.05 18.29
C GLN A 357 -7.07 -20.99 19.76
N GLU A 358 -6.17 -21.87 20.18
CA GLU A 358 -5.68 -21.90 21.56
C GLU A 358 -5.02 -20.56 21.98
N LEU A 359 -4.20 -19.96 21.10
CA LEU A 359 -3.54 -18.68 21.37
C LEU A 359 -4.51 -17.48 21.33
N VAL A 360 -5.51 -17.50 20.46
CA VAL A 360 -6.54 -16.46 20.38
C VAL A 360 -7.43 -16.48 21.62
N ASP A 361 -7.81 -17.67 22.10
CA ASP A 361 -8.61 -17.79 23.32
C ASP A 361 -7.84 -17.29 24.55
N MET A 362 -6.54 -17.59 24.65
CA MET A 362 -5.65 -16.99 25.67
C MET A 362 -5.51 -15.47 25.51
N LEU A 363 -5.35 -14.98 24.28
CA LEU A 363 -5.19 -13.55 23.99
C LEU A 363 -6.41 -12.74 24.42
N LEU A 364 -7.60 -13.19 24.02
CA LEU A 364 -8.87 -12.49 24.27
C LEU A 364 -9.36 -12.62 25.71
N SER A 365 -8.91 -13.65 26.45
CA SER A 365 -9.22 -13.80 27.88
C SER A 365 -8.25 -13.08 28.82
N THR A 366 -7.19 -12.44 28.30
CA THR A 366 -6.18 -11.74 29.10
C THR A 366 -6.63 -10.30 29.43
N PRO A 367 -6.88 -9.93 30.70
CA PRO A 367 -7.45 -8.61 31.03
C PRO A 367 -6.56 -7.41 30.64
N ASN A 368 -5.23 -7.57 30.65
CA ASN A 368 -4.31 -6.53 30.20
C ASN A 368 -4.41 -6.26 28.69
N MET A 369 -4.76 -7.27 27.88
CA MET A 369 -5.00 -7.09 26.45
C MET A 369 -6.22 -6.21 26.23
N GLU A 370 -7.34 -6.51 26.91
CA GLU A 370 -8.57 -5.72 26.88
C GLU A 370 -8.30 -4.26 27.30
N GLN A 371 -7.70 -4.05 28.47
CA GLN A 371 -7.40 -2.72 29.03
C GLN A 371 -6.51 -1.84 28.14
N ARG A 372 -5.62 -2.44 27.33
CA ARG A 372 -4.71 -1.71 26.44
C ARG A 372 -5.21 -1.59 24.99
N THR A 373 -6.31 -2.24 24.61
CA THR A 373 -6.77 -2.27 23.20
C THR A 373 -8.21 -1.80 22.98
N VAL A 374 -9.09 -1.89 23.99
CA VAL A 374 -10.46 -1.37 23.94
C VAL A 374 -10.44 0.16 24.05
N GLY A 375 -11.10 0.84 23.11
CA GLY A 375 -11.18 2.32 23.09
C GLY A 375 -9.87 3.04 22.74
N ILE A 376 -8.76 2.32 22.58
CA ILE A 376 -7.45 2.88 22.22
C ILE A 376 -7.33 3.00 20.69
N GLY A 377 -6.76 4.12 20.23
CA GLY A 377 -6.49 4.35 18.81
C GLY A 377 -7.75 4.33 17.94
N ARG A 378 -8.83 4.98 18.38
CA ARG A 378 -10.10 4.98 17.64
C ARG A 378 -9.94 5.73 16.32
N LEU A 379 -10.33 5.07 15.22
CA LEU A 379 -10.46 5.67 13.89
C LEU A 379 -11.94 5.86 13.59
N ASP A 380 -12.41 7.11 13.56
CA ASP A 380 -13.80 7.42 13.31
C ASP A 380 -14.26 6.93 11.91
N PRO A 381 -15.45 6.31 11.76
CA PRO A 381 -15.97 5.87 10.47
C PRO A 381 -16.05 6.96 9.40
N GLU A 382 -16.31 8.22 9.77
CA GLU A 382 -16.35 9.35 8.82
C GLU A 382 -14.93 9.70 8.35
N ILE A 383 -13.96 9.75 9.27
CA ILE A 383 -12.55 9.97 8.94
C ILE A 383 -12.00 8.84 8.07
N ALA A 384 -12.33 7.59 8.37
CA ALA A 384 -11.97 6.44 7.53
C ALA A 384 -12.54 6.56 6.10
N ARG A 385 -13.76 7.11 5.98
CA ARG A 385 -14.44 7.35 4.71
C ARG A 385 -13.85 8.53 3.93
N ASP A 386 -13.46 9.61 4.59
CA ASP A 386 -12.93 10.84 3.97
C ASP A 386 -11.49 10.70 3.47
N PHE A 387 -10.70 9.85 4.13
CA PHE A 387 -9.32 9.55 3.72
C PHE A 387 -9.17 8.27 2.88
N SER A 388 -10.27 7.55 2.61
CA SER A 388 -10.26 6.25 1.91
C SER A 388 -9.26 5.26 2.51
N ASN A 389 -9.35 5.03 3.84
CA ASN A 389 -8.58 3.97 4.48
C ASN A 389 -8.96 2.58 3.95
N VAL A 390 -8.06 1.62 4.16
CA VAL A 390 -8.08 0.33 3.44
C VAL A 390 -7.82 -0.84 4.39
N GLY A 391 -8.31 -2.03 4.03
CA GLY A 391 -8.03 -3.25 4.77
C GLY A 391 -8.65 -3.30 6.18
N PRO A 392 -7.97 -3.94 7.15
CA PRO A 392 -8.44 -4.03 8.52
C PRO A 392 -8.67 -2.68 9.22
N MET A 393 -8.09 -1.58 8.73
CA MET A 393 -8.33 -0.24 9.28
C MET A 393 -9.77 0.20 9.04
N VAL A 394 -10.23 0.15 7.79
CA VAL A 394 -11.59 0.57 7.40
C VAL A 394 -12.64 -0.47 7.84
N ARG A 395 -12.29 -1.77 7.78
CA ARG A 395 -13.13 -2.87 8.27
C ARG A 395 -13.36 -2.85 9.78
N ALA A 396 -12.41 -2.34 10.58
CA ALA A 396 -12.60 -2.18 12.02
C ALA A 396 -13.37 -0.91 12.41
N SER A 397 -13.55 0.02 11.46
CA SER A 397 -14.29 1.28 11.59
C SER A 397 -15.65 1.23 10.89
N GLY A 398 -16.30 0.06 10.91
CA GLY A 398 -17.68 -0.15 10.48
C GLY A 398 -17.94 -0.34 9.00
N HIS A 399 -16.93 -0.21 8.12
CA HIS A 399 -17.09 -0.31 6.66
C HIS A 399 -16.67 -1.70 6.14
N ALA A 400 -17.62 -2.50 5.69
CA ALA A 400 -17.38 -3.85 5.15
C ALA A 400 -16.82 -3.84 3.70
N ARG A 401 -15.66 -3.20 3.53
CA ARG A 401 -14.93 -3.02 2.25
C ARG A 401 -13.80 -4.03 2.11
N ASP A 402 -13.72 -4.78 1.02
CA ASP A 402 -12.62 -5.72 0.71
C ASP A 402 -12.52 -5.99 -0.79
N THR A 403 -11.36 -5.70 -1.39
CA THR A 403 -11.16 -5.79 -2.86
C THR A 403 -11.41 -7.19 -3.42
N ARG A 404 -11.26 -8.26 -2.63
CA ARG A 404 -11.54 -9.64 -3.08
C ARG A 404 -13.04 -9.87 -3.33
N ALA A 405 -13.90 -9.19 -2.59
CA ALA A 405 -15.35 -9.26 -2.70
C ALA A 405 -15.94 -8.11 -3.52
N ASP A 406 -15.26 -6.97 -3.57
CA ASP A 406 -15.69 -5.79 -4.33
C ASP A 406 -15.26 -5.85 -5.79
N HIS A 407 -14.03 -6.28 -6.06
CA HIS A 407 -13.49 -6.45 -7.42
C HIS A 407 -12.79 -7.80 -7.55
N PRO A 408 -13.52 -8.94 -7.62
CA PRO A 408 -12.91 -10.26 -7.62
C PRO A 408 -11.87 -10.45 -8.74
N PHE A 409 -10.61 -10.55 -8.34
CA PHE A 409 -9.44 -10.72 -9.21
C PHE A 409 -8.88 -12.14 -9.04
N VAL A 410 -8.06 -12.60 -10.00
CA VAL A 410 -7.12 -13.73 -9.82
C VAL A 410 -7.71 -14.90 -9.01
N GLY A 411 -8.78 -15.51 -9.50
CA GLY A 411 -9.41 -16.69 -8.89
C GLY A 411 -10.26 -16.44 -7.62
N TYR A 412 -10.27 -15.26 -7.01
CA TYR A 412 -11.12 -14.98 -5.83
C TYR A 412 -12.62 -15.13 -6.13
N GLY A 413 -13.05 -14.89 -7.37
CA GLY A 413 -14.43 -15.17 -7.81
C GLY A 413 -14.84 -16.66 -7.81
N LEU A 414 -13.89 -17.58 -7.57
CA LEU A 414 -14.11 -19.02 -7.42
C LEU A 414 -14.04 -19.49 -5.96
N LEU A 415 -13.67 -18.62 -5.01
CA LEU A 415 -13.44 -18.97 -3.62
C LEU A 415 -14.61 -18.55 -2.72
N PRO A 416 -15.08 -19.41 -1.79
CA PRO A 416 -16.03 -18.98 -0.77
C PRO A 416 -15.31 -18.08 0.25
N MET A 417 -15.74 -16.81 0.32
CA MET A 417 -15.16 -15.81 1.22
C MET A 417 -16.25 -15.06 1.97
N GLU A 418 -16.00 -14.79 3.25
CA GLU A 418 -16.79 -13.91 4.11
C GLU A 418 -15.98 -12.63 4.41
N VAL A 419 -16.63 -11.47 4.38
CA VAL A 419 -16.01 -10.17 4.74
C VAL A 419 -16.33 -9.87 6.19
N HIS A 420 -15.29 -9.73 7.03
CA HIS A 420 -15.45 -9.45 8.45
C HIS A 420 -15.23 -7.97 8.76
N SER A 421 -16.19 -7.34 9.43
CA SER A 421 -16.11 -5.95 9.88
C SER A 421 -16.52 -5.82 11.35
N GLU A 422 -15.91 -4.88 12.05
CA GLU A 422 -16.17 -4.55 13.45
C GLU A 422 -16.60 -3.07 13.56
N GLN A 423 -17.31 -2.74 14.65
CA GLN A 423 -17.87 -1.39 14.88
C GLN A 423 -17.16 -0.62 16.02
N GLY A 424 -16.24 -1.24 16.76
CA GLY A 424 -15.57 -0.62 17.90
C GLY A 424 -14.56 0.49 17.54
N CYS A 425 -14.10 0.53 16.28
CA CYS A 425 -13.18 1.53 15.71
C CYS A 425 -11.76 1.53 16.31
N ASP A 426 -11.47 0.68 17.29
CA ASP A 426 -10.28 0.66 18.14
C ASP A 426 -9.28 -0.44 17.76
N VAL A 427 -8.18 -0.55 18.52
CA VAL A 427 -7.15 -1.58 18.31
C VAL A 427 -7.75 -2.99 18.43
N ILE A 428 -8.60 -3.28 19.42
CA ILE A 428 -9.16 -4.64 19.56
C ILE A 428 -10.04 -5.02 18.36
N SER A 429 -10.81 -4.07 17.81
CA SER A 429 -11.57 -4.28 16.56
C SER A 429 -10.66 -4.64 15.39
N ARG A 430 -9.51 -3.94 15.26
CA ARG A 430 -8.49 -4.24 14.25
C ARG A 430 -7.81 -5.61 14.45
N LEU A 431 -7.71 -6.11 15.67
CA LEU A 431 -7.21 -7.46 15.96
C LEU A 431 -8.25 -8.53 15.63
N LYS A 432 -9.53 -8.33 16.00
CA LYS A 432 -10.63 -9.26 15.68
C LYS A 432 -10.82 -9.47 14.18
N VAL A 433 -10.79 -8.40 13.37
CA VAL A 433 -10.83 -8.52 11.89
C VAL A 433 -9.71 -9.45 11.40
N ARG A 434 -8.47 -9.26 11.87
CA ARG A 434 -7.32 -10.10 11.48
C ARG A 434 -7.43 -11.55 11.97
N ILE A 435 -8.01 -11.78 13.15
CA ILE A 435 -8.29 -13.13 13.68
C ILE A 435 -9.27 -13.86 12.76
N ASN A 436 -10.37 -13.21 12.39
CA ASN A 436 -11.38 -13.79 11.50
C ASN A 436 -10.82 -14.00 10.08
N GLU A 437 -10.02 -13.05 9.58
CA GLU A 437 -9.31 -13.20 8.30
C GLU A 437 -8.30 -14.37 8.30
N VAL A 438 -7.69 -14.75 9.43
CA VAL A 438 -6.86 -15.97 9.52
C VAL A 438 -7.71 -17.24 9.32
N TYR A 439 -8.89 -17.33 9.94
CA TYR A 439 -9.75 -18.50 9.76
C TYR A 439 -10.34 -18.56 8.34
N THR A 440 -10.70 -17.42 7.76
CA THR A 440 -11.18 -17.31 6.38
C THR A 440 -10.09 -17.67 5.37
N ALA A 441 -8.85 -17.20 5.57
CA ALA A 441 -7.69 -17.62 4.78
C ALA A 441 -7.45 -19.14 4.82
N LEU A 442 -7.52 -19.75 6.01
CA LEU A 442 -7.41 -21.22 6.15
C LEU A 442 -8.53 -21.95 5.38
N ASN A 443 -9.78 -21.47 5.46
CA ASN A 443 -10.91 -22.04 4.71
C ASN A 443 -10.70 -21.95 3.19
N MET A 444 -10.20 -20.80 2.71
CA MET A 444 -9.94 -20.55 1.29
C MET A 444 -8.78 -21.41 0.76
N ILE A 445 -7.75 -21.64 1.57
CA ILE A 445 -6.66 -22.58 1.25
C ILE A 445 -7.18 -24.02 1.18
N ASP A 446 -7.93 -24.47 2.20
CA ASP A 446 -8.52 -25.82 2.23
C ASP A 446 -9.41 -26.04 0.97
N PHE A 447 -10.29 -25.09 0.64
CA PHE A 447 -11.16 -25.15 -0.54
C PHE A 447 -10.39 -25.09 -1.87
N GLY A 448 -9.42 -24.18 -2.00
CA GLY A 448 -8.65 -23.99 -3.22
C GLY A 448 -7.77 -25.20 -3.55
N LEU A 449 -7.24 -25.90 -2.54
CA LEU A 449 -6.51 -27.15 -2.71
C LEU A 449 -7.45 -28.31 -3.13
N ASP A 450 -8.64 -28.41 -2.54
CA ASP A 450 -9.61 -29.47 -2.85
C ASP A 450 -10.25 -29.29 -4.25
N ASN A 451 -10.35 -28.04 -4.75
CA ASN A 451 -11.02 -27.69 -6.01
C ASN A 451 -10.06 -27.11 -7.07
N LEU A 452 -8.77 -27.42 -6.97
CA LEU A 452 -7.74 -26.85 -7.85
C LEU A 452 -7.98 -27.23 -9.34
N PRO A 453 -8.28 -26.27 -10.24
CA PRO A 453 -8.59 -26.58 -11.65
C PRO A 453 -7.43 -27.25 -12.39
N GLY A 454 -7.75 -28.12 -13.34
CA GLY A 454 -6.76 -28.63 -14.31
C GLY A 454 -6.38 -27.59 -15.37
N GLY A 455 -5.47 -27.95 -16.28
CA GLY A 455 -5.12 -27.13 -17.45
C GLY A 455 -3.73 -26.47 -17.38
N PRO A 456 -3.43 -25.54 -18.30
CA PRO A 456 -2.11 -24.91 -18.41
C PRO A 456 -1.82 -23.94 -17.26
N LEU A 457 -0.53 -23.62 -17.05
CA LEU A 457 -0.05 -22.73 -15.98
C LEU A 457 0.24 -21.31 -16.46
N MET A 458 0.38 -21.11 -17.77
CA MET A 458 0.69 -19.82 -18.37
C MET A 458 0.26 -19.73 -19.82
N VAL A 459 0.03 -18.52 -20.31
CA VAL A 459 -0.08 -18.18 -21.73
C VAL A 459 1.29 -17.75 -22.26
N GLU A 460 1.65 -18.21 -23.45
CA GLU A 460 2.87 -17.84 -24.16
C GLU A 460 2.55 -17.16 -25.50
N GLY A 461 3.55 -16.54 -26.14
CA GLY A 461 3.46 -16.06 -27.52
C GLY A 461 2.74 -14.71 -27.74
N PHE A 462 2.40 -13.98 -26.67
CA PHE A 462 1.85 -12.62 -26.79
C PHE A 462 2.95 -11.58 -27.09
N THR A 463 2.59 -10.50 -27.78
CA THR A 463 3.48 -9.37 -28.11
C THR A 463 3.01 -8.11 -27.39
N TYR A 464 3.90 -7.45 -26.64
CA TYR A 464 3.60 -6.18 -25.98
C TYR A 464 3.32 -5.07 -27.00
N ILE A 465 2.21 -4.35 -26.80
CA ILE A 465 1.81 -3.21 -27.62
C ILE A 465 2.05 -1.94 -26.78
N PRO A 466 2.93 -1.01 -27.19
CA PRO A 466 3.22 0.20 -26.42
C PRO A 466 1.99 1.07 -26.10
N HIS A 467 2.10 1.84 -25.02
CA HIS A 467 1.13 2.84 -24.54
C HIS A 467 -0.26 2.30 -24.16
N ARG A 468 -0.47 0.99 -24.16
CA ARG A 468 -1.59 0.37 -23.45
C ARG A 468 -1.35 0.44 -21.95
N PHE A 469 -2.39 0.71 -21.18
CA PHE A 469 -2.34 0.74 -19.73
C PHE A 469 -3.57 0.08 -19.11
N ALA A 470 -3.45 -0.35 -17.86
CA ALA A 470 -4.56 -0.82 -17.04
C ALA A 470 -4.16 -0.82 -15.56
N LEU A 471 -5.16 -0.98 -14.69
CA LEU A 471 -5.00 -1.28 -13.27
C LEU A 471 -4.83 -2.78 -13.07
N GLY A 472 -4.04 -3.12 -12.06
CA GLY A 472 -4.01 -4.44 -11.44
C GLY A 472 -3.83 -4.25 -9.95
N PHE A 473 -4.50 -5.08 -9.16
CA PHE A 473 -4.68 -4.84 -7.75
C PHE A 473 -4.74 -6.16 -6.98
N SER A 474 -4.57 -6.06 -5.66
CA SER A 474 -4.78 -7.18 -4.75
C SER A 474 -5.12 -6.71 -3.35
N GLU A 475 -5.98 -7.42 -2.63
CA GLU A 475 -6.16 -7.19 -1.18
C GLU A 475 -4.99 -7.83 -0.41
N ALA A 476 -3.94 -7.06 -0.17
CA ALA A 476 -2.89 -7.43 0.77
C ALA A 476 -3.45 -7.51 2.21
N PRO A 477 -2.72 -8.09 3.17
CA PRO A 477 -3.22 -8.26 4.55
C PRO A 477 -3.40 -6.94 5.34
N ARG A 478 -3.06 -5.81 4.70
CA ARG A 478 -3.16 -4.43 5.22
C ARG A 478 -4.25 -3.62 4.49
N GLY A 479 -4.84 -4.17 3.42
CA GLY A 479 -5.75 -3.49 2.51
C GLY A 479 -5.36 -3.63 1.05
N ASP A 480 -5.96 -2.81 0.19
CA ASP A 480 -5.72 -2.85 -1.25
C ASP A 480 -4.29 -2.38 -1.62
N ASP A 481 -3.58 -3.18 -2.42
CA ASP A 481 -2.39 -2.77 -3.15
C ASP A 481 -2.83 -2.44 -4.58
N ILE A 482 -2.56 -1.24 -5.06
CA ILE A 482 -3.00 -0.75 -6.37
C ILE A 482 -1.79 -0.48 -7.25
N HIS A 483 -1.71 -1.20 -8.37
CA HIS A 483 -0.68 -1.03 -9.37
C HIS A 483 -1.32 -0.53 -10.68
N TRP A 484 -0.63 0.36 -11.37
CA TRP A 484 -0.99 0.79 -12.71
C TRP A 484 0.25 0.71 -13.58
N SER A 485 0.12 0.08 -14.74
CA SER A 485 1.23 -0.12 -15.67
C SER A 485 0.84 0.40 -17.04
N MET A 486 1.68 1.26 -17.61
CA MET A 486 1.65 1.61 -19.02
C MET A 486 2.83 0.94 -19.72
N THR A 487 2.51 0.12 -20.70
CA THR A 487 3.47 -0.51 -21.60
C THR A 487 4.25 0.53 -22.41
N GLY A 488 5.49 0.22 -22.75
CA GLY A 488 6.36 1.03 -23.59
C GLY A 488 7.18 0.18 -24.56
N ASP A 489 8.11 0.84 -25.23
CA ASP A 489 8.98 0.23 -26.23
C ASP A 489 10.11 -0.60 -25.60
N ASN A 490 10.82 -1.35 -26.44
CA ASN A 490 12.07 -2.04 -26.09
C ASN A 490 11.95 -2.99 -24.88
N GLN A 491 10.80 -3.66 -24.73
CA GLN A 491 10.47 -4.58 -23.63
C GLN A 491 10.41 -3.93 -22.23
N LYS A 492 10.23 -2.59 -22.14
CA LYS A 492 10.16 -1.84 -20.89
C LYS A 492 8.81 -1.17 -20.69
N LEU A 493 8.47 -0.91 -19.43
CA LEU A 493 7.33 -0.08 -19.06
C LEU A 493 7.60 1.38 -19.44
N TYR A 494 6.59 2.06 -19.98
CA TYR A 494 6.62 3.51 -20.10
C TYR A 494 6.52 4.15 -18.71
N ARG A 495 5.67 3.60 -17.85
CA ARG A 495 5.34 4.10 -16.50
C ARG A 495 4.80 2.94 -15.66
N TRP A 496 5.21 2.86 -14.38
CA TRP A 496 4.63 1.93 -13.40
C TRP A 496 4.42 2.62 -12.06
N ARG A 497 3.16 2.72 -11.63
CA ARG A 497 2.75 3.15 -10.29
C ARG A 497 2.57 1.94 -9.39
N CYS A 498 3.13 1.99 -8.19
CA CYS A 498 2.95 1.00 -7.14
C CYS A 498 2.50 1.68 -5.83
N ARG A 499 1.21 1.56 -5.47
CA ARG A 499 0.68 2.04 -4.19
C ARG A 499 0.46 0.85 -3.25
N ALA A 500 1.19 0.82 -2.14
CA ALA A 500 0.99 -0.16 -1.07
C ALA A 500 -0.17 0.24 -0.14
N ALA A 501 -0.88 -0.73 0.43
CA ALA A 501 -2.01 -0.50 1.33
C ALA A 501 -1.73 0.52 2.46
N THR A 502 -0.56 0.42 3.11
CA THR A 502 -0.19 1.33 4.21
C THR A 502 -0.16 2.81 3.80
N TYR A 503 0.14 3.12 2.53
CA TYR A 503 0.15 4.50 2.01
C TYR A 503 -1.21 5.20 2.21
N ALA A 504 -2.32 4.47 2.03
CA ALA A 504 -3.68 4.99 2.23
C ALA A 504 -4.11 5.01 3.72
N ASN A 505 -3.37 4.32 4.60
CA ASN A 505 -3.68 4.24 6.04
C ASN A 505 -2.90 5.26 6.89
N TRP A 506 -1.73 5.73 6.44
CA TRP A 506 -0.94 6.74 7.16
C TRP A 506 -1.65 8.09 7.41
N PRO A 507 -2.40 8.69 6.46
CA PRO A 507 -3.03 10.00 6.66
C PRO A 507 -3.89 10.09 7.92
N THR A 508 -4.54 9.00 8.33
CA THR A 508 -5.47 9.00 9.46
C THR A 508 -4.84 8.71 10.82
N LEU A 509 -3.57 8.29 10.86
CA LEU A 509 -2.85 7.99 12.11
C LEU A 509 -2.90 9.14 13.12
N ARG A 510 -2.81 10.39 12.64
CA ARG A 510 -2.88 11.60 13.47
C ARG A 510 -4.16 11.67 14.30
N TYR A 511 -5.30 11.36 13.69
CA TYR A 511 -6.60 11.36 14.37
C TYR A 511 -6.69 10.24 15.41
N MET A 512 -6.09 9.09 15.13
CA MET A 512 -6.05 7.95 16.06
C MET A 512 -5.14 8.18 17.27
N LEU A 513 -4.10 9.02 17.14
CA LEU A 513 -3.19 9.36 18.25
C LEU A 513 -3.78 10.42 19.20
N ARG A 514 -4.61 11.35 18.69
CA ARG A 514 -5.25 12.41 19.48
C ARG A 514 -6.06 11.83 20.65
N GLY A 515 -5.91 12.42 21.83
CA GLY A 515 -6.63 12.03 23.05
C GLY A 515 -6.17 10.73 23.72
N ASN A 516 -5.15 10.04 23.18
CA ASN A 516 -4.56 8.83 23.78
C ASN A 516 -3.31 9.20 24.60
N THR A 517 -2.75 8.26 25.36
CA THR A 517 -1.50 8.52 26.11
C THR A 517 -0.26 8.26 25.25
N VAL A 518 0.88 8.84 25.62
CA VAL A 518 2.19 8.52 25.01
C VAL A 518 2.50 7.01 25.05
N SER A 519 2.02 6.28 26.06
CA SER A 519 2.23 4.84 26.20
C SER A 519 1.46 3.98 25.20
N ASP A 520 0.41 4.54 24.58
CA ASP A 520 -0.43 3.85 23.60
C ASP A 520 0.04 4.07 22.16
N ALA A 521 0.79 5.15 21.90
CA ALA A 521 1.26 5.50 20.56
C ALA A 521 1.96 4.34 19.80
N PRO A 522 2.86 3.52 20.40
CA PRO A 522 3.46 2.38 19.70
C PRO A 522 2.45 1.33 19.26
N LEU A 523 1.45 1.04 20.11
CA LEU A 523 0.38 0.08 19.79
C LEU A 523 -0.57 0.62 18.71
N ILE A 524 -0.87 1.92 18.76
CA ILE A 524 -1.69 2.60 17.74
C ILE A 524 -0.99 2.51 16.38
N ILE A 525 0.29 2.92 16.31
CA ILE A 525 1.13 2.84 15.10
C ILE A 525 1.24 1.38 14.62
N GLY A 526 1.53 0.43 15.52
CA GLY A 526 1.62 -1.00 15.19
C GLY A 526 0.31 -1.61 14.68
N SER A 527 -0.85 -1.08 15.08
CA SER A 527 -2.17 -1.57 14.64
C SER A 527 -2.49 -1.25 13.17
N LEU A 528 -1.79 -0.30 12.56
CA LEU A 528 -1.81 -0.06 11.10
C LEU A 528 -1.14 -1.20 10.31
N ASP A 529 -0.37 -2.06 10.99
CA ASP A 529 0.51 -3.06 10.37
C ASP A 529 1.45 -2.43 9.31
N PRO A 530 2.21 -1.37 9.69
CA PRO A 530 2.86 -0.49 8.74
C PRO A 530 4.01 -1.15 7.96
N CYS A 531 4.03 -0.94 6.64
CA CYS A 531 5.15 -1.31 5.79
C CYS A 531 5.97 -0.06 5.42
N TYR A 532 7.14 0.10 6.03
CA TYR A 532 8.07 1.19 5.73
C TYR A 532 9.18 0.73 4.76
N SER A 533 9.24 -0.53 4.32
CA SER A 533 10.15 -0.92 3.24
C SER A 533 9.83 -0.24 1.89
N CYS A 534 8.63 0.31 1.74
CA CYS A 534 8.28 1.22 0.64
C CYS A 534 8.93 2.61 0.79
N THR A 535 9.29 2.98 2.03
CA THR A 535 9.41 4.34 2.56
C THR A 535 10.06 4.34 3.99
N ASP A 536 11.40 4.20 4.23
CA ASP A 536 12.20 4.87 5.35
C ASP A 536 13.75 4.58 5.55
N ARG A 537 14.67 5.42 5.01
CA ARG A 537 16.15 5.46 5.08
C ARG A 537 16.54 5.96 6.47
N MET A 538 17.71 5.53 6.90
CA MET A 538 18.28 5.91 8.18
C MET A 538 19.30 7.04 8.04
N THR A 539 19.28 7.99 8.97
CA THR A 539 20.37 8.94 9.24
C THR A 539 20.68 8.88 10.75
N VAL A 540 21.96 8.93 11.13
CA VAL A 540 22.42 8.85 12.53
C VAL A 540 22.91 10.22 12.99
N VAL A 541 22.47 10.66 14.17
CA VAL A 541 22.84 11.95 14.77
C VAL A 541 23.47 11.74 16.15
N ASP A 542 24.68 12.28 16.38
CA ASP A 542 25.29 12.35 17.71
C ASP A 542 24.67 13.51 18.50
N VAL A 543 23.62 13.17 19.27
CA VAL A 543 22.82 14.12 20.07
C VAL A 543 23.66 14.88 21.10
N ARG A 544 24.82 14.36 21.53
CA ARG A 544 25.68 15.00 22.53
C ARG A 544 26.61 16.05 21.94
N LYS A 545 27.09 15.85 20.70
CA LYS A 545 28.09 16.72 20.06
C LYS A 545 27.50 17.79 19.13
N LYS A 546 26.19 17.73 18.81
CA LYS A 546 25.52 18.63 17.84
C LYS A 546 26.26 18.75 16.50
N LYS A 547 26.80 17.62 16.01
CA LYS A 547 27.51 17.54 14.72
C LYS A 547 27.11 16.28 13.96
N SER A 548 26.80 16.44 12.68
CA SER A 548 26.67 15.34 11.72
C SER A 548 28.05 14.92 11.23
N LYS A 549 28.21 13.62 10.95
CA LYS A 549 29.37 13.06 10.23
C LYS A 549 28.87 11.89 9.39
N VAL A 550 29.00 12.00 8.06
CA VAL A 550 28.70 10.88 7.17
C VAL A 550 29.79 9.82 7.32
N VAL A 551 29.42 8.63 7.77
CA VAL A 551 30.31 7.45 7.77
C VAL A 551 30.13 6.72 6.43
N PRO A 552 31.16 6.56 5.59
CA PRO A 552 31.05 5.83 4.34
C PRO A 552 30.70 4.35 4.59
N TYR A 553 29.88 3.76 3.73
CA TYR A 553 29.47 2.35 3.83
C TYR A 553 30.65 1.38 4.03
N LYS A 554 31.77 1.60 3.32
CA LYS A 554 33.00 0.82 3.45
C LYS A 554 33.62 0.83 4.87
N GLU A 555 33.43 1.89 5.65
CA GLU A 555 33.90 1.93 7.04
C GLU A 555 32.98 1.18 8.01
N LEU A 556 31.66 1.19 7.76
CA LEU A 556 30.70 0.37 8.49
C LEU A 556 30.90 -1.12 8.19
N GLU A 557 31.11 -1.47 6.92
CA GLU A 557 31.44 -2.81 6.46
C GLU A 557 32.76 -3.30 7.10
N ARG A 558 33.84 -2.51 6.99
CA ARG A 558 35.12 -2.77 7.68
C ARG A 558 34.93 -3.00 9.19
N TYR A 559 34.20 -2.11 9.87
CA TYR A 559 33.97 -2.23 11.30
C TYR A 559 33.13 -3.46 11.68
N SER A 560 32.14 -3.83 10.87
CA SER A 560 31.31 -5.02 11.10
C SER A 560 32.13 -6.31 11.07
N ILE A 561 33.16 -6.36 10.21
CA ILE A 561 34.08 -7.48 10.03
C ILE A 561 35.17 -7.46 11.11
N GLU A 562 35.88 -6.34 11.28
CA GLU A 562 37.07 -6.24 12.12
C GLU A 562 36.76 -6.03 13.61
N ARG A 563 35.59 -5.46 13.93
CA ARG A 563 35.14 -5.03 15.28
C ARG A 563 36.10 -4.09 16.02
N LYS A 564 37.10 -3.54 15.33
CA LYS A 564 38.12 -2.59 15.83
C LYS A 564 37.92 -1.22 15.20
N ASN A 565 38.36 -0.16 15.89
CA ASN A 565 38.32 1.22 15.41
C ASN A 565 36.92 1.64 14.92
N SER A 566 35.94 1.60 15.83
CA SER A 566 34.56 1.98 15.52
C SER A 566 34.49 3.39 14.90
N PRO A 567 33.88 3.56 13.72
CA PRO A 567 33.71 4.87 13.09
C PRO A 567 32.67 5.75 13.83
N LEU A 568 32.06 5.22 14.89
CA LEU A 568 31.02 5.85 15.73
C LEU A 568 31.56 6.38 17.08
N LYS A 569 32.87 6.40 17.31
CA LYS A 569 33.51 7.01 18.51
C LYS A 569 33.94 8.45 18.26
#